data_AF-A0A921LDW2-F1
#
_entry.id   AF-A0A921LDW2-F1
#
_cell.length_a   1.000
_cell.length_b   1.000
_cell.length_c   1.000
_cell.angle_alpha   90.00
_cell.angle_beta   90.00
_cell.angle_gamma   90.00
#
_symmetry.space_group_name_H-M   'P 1'
#
loop_
_entity.id
_entity.type
_entity.pdbx_description
1 polymer ?
#
loop_
_entity_poly.entity_id
_entity_poly.type
_entity_poly.pdbx_seq_one_letter_code
_entity_poly.pdbx_strand_id
1 'polypeptide(L)'
;PVEVEKVCSQVDILPTLLNLLGAEYDSRMLAGIDVLSDQEGMAVFFSRSWITDQGTYSRYTEEFQPAPDVEMTEEEKNVYVENKKYLADCRLRLGELIIETDYYRKALP
;
A
#
# COMPACT_ATOMS: atom_id res chain seq x y z
N PRO A 1 -11.97 11.10 19.77
CA PRO A 1 -11.64 10.70 18.38
C PRO A 1 -10.21 10.17 18.38
N VAL A 2 -9.91 9.14 17.59
CA VAL A 2 -8.52 8.68 17.41
C VAL A 2 -7.97 9.43 16.20
N GLU A 3 -6.89 10.18 16.41
CA GLU A 3 -6.16 10.81 15.31
C GLU A 3 -5.14 9.82 14.75
N VAL A 4 -5.09 9.70 13.41
CA VAL A 4 -4.21 8.78 12.71
C VAL A 4 -3.50 9.55 11.60
N GLU A 5 -2.18 9.70 11.73
CA GLU A 5 -1.34 10.41 10.76
C GLU A 5 -0.76 9.49 9.68
N LYS A 6 -0.93 8.17 9.84
CA LYS A 6 -0.45 7.15 8.90
C LYS A 6 -0.96 7.41 7.48
N VAL A 7 -0.06 7.26 6.51
CA VAL A 7 -0.42 7.33 5.10
C VAL A 7 -1.43 6.24 4.75
N CYS A 8 -2.56 6.65 4.19
CA CYS A 8 -3.61 5.74 3.74
C CYS A 8 -4.16 6.13 2.38
N SER A 9 -4.94 5.24 1.79
CA SER A 9 -5.54 5.38 0.47
C SER A 9 -6.95 4.80 0.43
N GLN A 10 -7.66 5.03 -0.67
CA GLN A 10 -9.06 4.61 -0.80
C GLN A 10 -9.26 3.09 -0.66
N VAL A 11 -8.28 2.28 -1.07
CA VAL A 11 -8.36 0.81 -1.00
C VAL A 11 -8.29 0.28 0.43
N ASP A 12 -7.82 1.10 1.38
CA ASP A 12 -7.61 0.74 2.79
C ASP A 12 -8.89 0.86 3.62
N ILE A 13 -9.93 1.55 3.11
CA ILE A 13 -11.19 1.79 3.84
C ILE A 13 -11.89 0.46 4.16
N LEU A 14 -12.02 -0.43 3.18
CA LEU A 14 -12.74 -1.70 3.36
C LEU A 14 -12.10 -2.61 4.41
N PRO A 15 -10.80 -2.98 4.33
CA PRO A 15 -10.17 -3.82 5.36
C PRO A 15 -10.21 -3.17 6.75
N THR A 16 -10.05 -1.84 6.83
CA THR A 16 -10.15 -1.10 8.10
C THR A 16 -11.54 -1.24 8.73
N LEU A 17 -12.61 -1.05 7.95
CA LEU A 17 -13.98 -1.19 8.45
C LEU A 17 -14.31 -2.64 8.84
N LEU A 18 -13.87 -3.62 8.05
CA LEU A 18 -14.11 -5.04 8.35
C LEU A 18 -13.47 -5.44 9.68
N ASN A 19 -12.21 -5.05 9.91
CA ASN A 19 -11.51 -5.29 11.17
C ASN A 19 -12.18 -4.54 12.34
N LEU A 20 -12.53 -3.27 12.15
CA LEU A 20 -13.17 -2.46 13.18
C LEU A 20 -14.54 -3.01 13.61
N LEU A 21 -15.30 -3.57 12.67
CA LEU A 21 -16.63 -4.15 12.91
C LEU A 21 -16.58 -5.63 13.32
N GLY A 22 -15.38 -6.24 13.37
CA GLY A 22 -15.21 -7.65 13.70
C GLY A 22 -15.78 -8.63 12.67
N ALA A 23 -15.83 -8.22 11.40
CA ALA A 23 -16.31 -9.07 10.32
C ALA A 23 -15.23 -10.06 9.88
N GLU A 24 -15.60 -11.33 9.65
CA GLU A 24 -14.70 -12.32 9.07
C GLU A 24 -14.60 -12.15 7.56
N TYR A 25 -13.36 -12.09 7.03
CA TYR A 25 -13.07 -12.04 5.61
C TYR A 25 -11.71 -12.69 5.30
N ASP A 26 -11.51 -13.08 4.05
CA ASP A 26 -10.20 -13.51 3.56
C ASP A 26 -9.40 -12.30 3.09
N SER A 27 -8.36 -11.94 3.85
CA SER A 27 -7.52 -10.77 3.55
C SER A 27 -6.80 -10.85 2.21
N ARG A 28 -6.57 -12.06 1.68
CA ARG A 28 -5.95 -12.26 0.35
C ARG A 28 -6.81 -11.72 -0.78
N MET A 29 -8.10 -11.49 -0.52
CA MET A 29 -9.04 -10.95 -1.48
C MET A 29 -8.98 -9.42 -1.57
N LEU A 30 -8.33 -8.74 -0.64
CA LEU A 30 -8.30 -7.27 -0.59
C LEU A 30 -6.90 -6.75 -0.91
N ALA A 31 -6.84 -5.65 -1.67
CA ALA A 31 -5.59 -5.00 -2.05
C ALA A 31 -5.10 -3.96 -1.02
N GLY A 32 -6.00 -3.47 -0.17
CA GLY A 32 -5.70 -2.49 0.88
C GLY A 32 -5.25 -3.15 2.18
N ILE A 33 -4.75 -2.31 3.08
CA ILE A 33 -4.29 -2.68 4.42
C ILE A 33 -5.14 -1.92 5.44
N ASP A 34 -5.38 -2.52 6.60
CA ASP A 34 -6.02 -1.83 7.71
C ASP A 34 -5.13 -0.68 8.24
N VAL A 35 -5.65 0.54 8.18
CA VAL A 35 -4.97 1.76 8.61
C VAL A 35 -4.66 1.73 10.11
N LEU A 36 -5.48 1.04 10.91
CA LEU A 36 -5.33 0.91 12.35
C LEU A 36 -4.34 -0.18 12.78
N SER A 37 -3.81 -0.97 11.83
CA SER A 37 -2.82 -2.02 12.13
C SER A 37 -1.43 -1.43 12.42
N ASP A 38 -0.44 -2.26 12.75
CA ASP A 38 0.96 -1.82 12.91
C ASP A 38 1.75 -1.77 11.59
N GLN A 39 1.09 -2.05 10.46
CA GLN A 39 1.74 -2.03 9.15
C GLN A 39 1.97 -0.60 8.66
N GLU A 40 3.08 -0.42 7.95
CA GLU A 40 3.44 0.85 7.30
C GLU A 40 2.40 1.26 6.25
N GLY A 41 2.00 2.53 6.33
CA GLY A 41 1.13 3.18 5.38
C GLY A 41 1.77 3.31 4.00
N MET A 42 0.99 3.05 2.95
CA MET A 42 1.45 3.21 1.57
C MET A 42 0.30 3.50 0.62
N ALA A 43 0.34 4.67 -0.02
CA ALA A 43 -0.55 5.05 -1.11
C ALA A 43 0.18 4.92 -2.45
N VAL A 44 -0.39 4.12 -3.37
CA VAL A 44 0.17 3.89 -4.72
C VAL A 44 -0.69 4.59 -5.76
N PHE A 45 -0.05 5.37 -6.63
CA PHE A 45 -0.70 6.01 -7.76
C PHE A 45 -0.62 5.14 -9.02
N PHE A 46 -1.56 5.32 -9.95
CA PHE A 46 -1.52 4.63 -11.25
C PHE A 46 -0.24 4.94 -12.05
N SER A 47 0.38 6.10 -11.80
CA SER A 47 1.68 6.46 -12.36
C SER A 47 2.84 5.61 -11.83
N ARG A 48 2.61 4.71 -10.86
CA ARG A 48 3.63 3.97 -10.07
C ARG A 48 4.50 4.86 -9.17
N SER A 49 4.12 6.12 -9.02
CA SER A 49 4.59 6.94 -7.90
C SER A 49 3.90 6.47 -6.63
N TRP A 50 4.51 6.68 -5.47
CA TRP A 50 3.95 6.25 -4.20
C TRP A 50 4.36 7.17 -3.06
N ILE A 51 3.56 7.18 -2.01
CA ILE A 51 3.83 7.86 -0.74
C ILE A 51 3.74 6.81 0.36
N THR A 52 4.70 6.80 1.28
CA THR A 52 4.73 5.97 2.49
C THR A 52 4.94 6.85 3.71
N ASP A 53 4.84 6.26 4.90
CA ASP A 53 5.19 6.95 6.15
C ASP A 53 6.65 7.43 6.15
N GLN A 54 7.53 6.79 5.36
CA GLN A 54 8.96 7.13 5.28
C GLN A 54 9.29 8.20 4.24
N GLY A 55 8.40 8.47 3.28
CA GLY A 55 8.66 9.47 2.25
C GLY A 55 7.88 9.28 0.95
N THR A 56 8.26 10.04 -0.07
CA THR A 56 7.59 10.08 -1.37
C THR A 56 8.54 9.68 -2.49
N TYR A 57 8.08 8.81 -3.38
CA TYR A 57 8.77 8.47 -4.62
C TYR A 57 8.00 8.96 -5.84
N SER A 58 8.70 9.67 -6.71
CA SER A 58 8.17 10.11 -8.00
C SER A 58 8.76 9.25 -9.11
N ARG A 59 7.90 8.54 -9.87
CA ARG A 59 8.36 7.81 -11.07
C ARG A 59 8.91 8.76 -12.13
N TYR A 60 8.38 9.99 -12.21
CA TYR A 60 8.75 10.93 -13.28
C TYR A 60 10.16 11.48 -13.13
N THR A 61 10.61 11.69 -11.89
CA THR A 61 11.98 12.15 -11.59
C THR A 61 12.90 11.00 -11.18
N GLU A 62 12.34 9.82 -10.88
CA GLU A 62 13.04 8.66 -10.34
C GLU A 62 13.71 8.89 -8.98
N GLU A 63 13.23 9.90 -8.26
CA GLU A 63 13.77 10.32 -6.96
C GLU A 63 12.86 9.91 -5.80
N PHE A 64 13.49 9.51 -4.71
CA PHE A 64 12.86 9.33 -3.41
C PHE A 64 13.25 10.47 -2.46
N GLN A 65 12.25 11.10 -1.88
CA GLN A 65 12.36 12.18 -0.91
C GLN A 65 11.85 11.67 0.45
N PRO A 66 12.74 11.48 1.44
CA PRO A 66 12.34 11.09 2.80
C PRO A 66 11.38 12.12 3.42
N ALA A 67 10.53 11.66 4.33
CA ALA A 67 9.69 12.54 5.14
C ALA A 67 10.56 13.40 6.09
N PRO A 68 10.07 14.56 6.58
CA PRO A 68 10.87 15.51 7.37
C PRO A 68 11.59 14.92 8.58
N ASP A 69 11.02 13.90 9.22
CA ASP A 69 11.55 13.27 10.43
C ASP A 69 12.24 11.92 10.16
N VAL A 70 12.55 11.62 8.90
CA VAL A 70 13.11 10.34 8.47
C VAL A 70 14.52 10.54 7.94
N GLU A 71 15.50 10.10 8.72
CA GLU A 71 16.89 10.00 8.30
C GLU A 71 17.19 8.58 7.82
N MET A 72 17.77 8.46 6.62
CA MET A 72 18.20 7.19 6.04
C MET A 72 19.57 7.37 5.40
N THR A 73 20.43 6.37 5.53
CA THR A 73 21.65 6.29 4.72
C THR A 73 21.31 6.06 3.25
N GLU A 74 22.23 6.34 2.33
CA GLU A 74 21.99 6.09 0.90
C GLU A 74 21.82 4.59 0.61
N GLU A 75 22.51 3.71 1.34
CA GLU A 75 22.33 2.26 1.24
C GLU A 75 20.93 1.83 1.66
N GLU A 76 20.45 2.29 2.82
CA GLU A 76 19.10 1.97 3.33
C GLU A 76 18.02 2.51 2.40
N LYS A 77 18.21 3.73 1.90
CA LYS A 77 17.32 4.38 0.93
C LYS A 77 17.19 3.55 -0.35
N ASN A 78 18.31 3.09 -0.91
CA ASN A 78 18.28 2.28 -2.13
C ASN A 78 17.52 0.97 -1.94
N VAL A 79 17.81 0.24 -0.85
CA VAL A 79 17.12 -1.01 -0.51
C VAL A 79 15.62 -0.76 -0.28
N TYR A 80 15.28 0.30 0.44
CA TYR A 80 13.90 0.67 0.70
C TYR A 80 13.14 0.99 -0.59
N VAL A 81 13.71 1.82 -1.46
CA VAL A 81 13.09 2.21 -2.73
C VAL A 81 12.88 1.00 -3.65
N GLU A 82 13.85 0.09 -3.76
CA GLU A 82 13.69 -1.14 -4.56
C GLU A 82 12.54 -2.01 -4.03
N ASN A 83 12.48 -2.23 -2.72
CA ASN A 83 11.41 -2.99 -2.09
C ASN A 83 10.04 -2.34 -2.32
N LYS A 84 9.93 -1.01 -2.17
CA LYS A 84 8.67 -0.28 -2.39
C LYS A 84 8.27 -0.22 -3.86
N LYS A 85 9.22 -0.12 -4.79
CA LYS A 85 8.95 -0.25 -6.23
C LYS A 85 8.33 -1.62 -6.56
N TYR A 86 8.88 -2.70 -6.00
CA TYR A 86 8.33 -4.04 -6.16
C TYR A 86 6.91 -4.14 -5.60
N LEU A 87 6.68 -3.68 -4.37
CA LEU A 87 5.35 -3.70 -3.76
C LEU A 87 4.31 -2.87 -4.54
N ALA A 88 4.70 -1.69 -5.02
CA ALA A 88 3.83 -0.85 -5.84
C ALA A 88 3.42 -1.55 -7.14
N ASP A 89 4.37 -2.21 -7.82
CA ASP A 89 4.09 -2.98 -9.04
C ASP A 89 3.16 -4.17 -8.75
N CYS A 90 3.45 -4.93 -7.68
CA CYS A 90 2.61 -6.06 -7.27
C CYS A 90 1.17 -5.62 -6.97
N ARG A 91 0.95 -4.51 -6.26
CA ARG A 91 -0.39 -4.01 -5.93
C ARG A 91 -1.20 -3.63 -7.17
N LEU A 92 -0.57 -2.92 -8.12
CA LEU A 92 -1.22 -2.54 -9.37
C LEU A 92 -1.53 -3.77 -10.22
N ARG A 93 -0.56 -4.67 -10.36
CA ARG A 93 -0.70 -5.93 -11.12
C ARG A 93 -1.78 -6.84 -10.52
N LEU A 94 -1.88 -6.91 -9.20
CA LEU A 94 -2.91 -7.70 -8.52
C LEU A 94 -4.31 -7.18 -8.86
N GLY A 95 -4.51 -5.87 -8.88
CA GLY A 95 -5.77 -5.25 -9.31
C GLY A 95 -6.15 -5.63 -10.74
N GLU A 96 -5.19 -5.55 -11.68
CA GLU A 96 -5.38 -5.98 -13.07
C GLU A 96 -5.76 -7.47 -13.15
N LEU A 97 -5.01 -8.35 -12.48
CA LEU A 97 -5.23 -9.79 -12.51
C LEU A 97 -6.57 -10.21 -11.90
N ILE A 98 -7.03 -9.56 -10.83
CA ILE A 98 -8.35 -9.83 -10.24
C ILE A 98 -9.45 -9.61 -11.28
N ILE A 99 -9.36 -8.52 -12.04
CA ILE A 99 -10.34 -8.14 -13.08
C ILE A 99 -10.22 -9.08 -14.29
N GLU A 100 -9.03 -9.25 -14.84
CA GLU A 100 -8.80 -10.00 -16.08
C GLU A 100 -9.10 -11.50 -15.94
N THR A 101 -8.84 -12.06 -14.75
CA THR A 101 -9.00 -13.50 -14.54
C THR A 101 -10.33 -13.89 -13.92
N ASP A 102 -11.19 -12.91 -13.61
CA ASP A 102 -12.41 -13.10 -12.83
C ASP A 102 -12.11 -13.89 -11.53
N TYR A 103 -11.08 -13.41 -10.81
CA TYR A 103 -10.43 -14.18 -9.74
C TYR A 103 -11.41 -14.60 -8.66
N TYR A 104 -12.29 -13.69 -8.24
CA TYR A 104 -13.24 -13.96 -7.16
C TYR A 104 -14.22 -15.08 -7.50
N ARG A 105 -14.63 -15.24 -8.77
CA ARG A 105 -15.48 -16.36 -9.21
C ARG A 105 -14.77 -17.71 -9.10
N LYS A 106 -13.44 -17.73 -9.20
CA LYS A 106 -12.65 -18.96 -9.11
C LYS A 106 -12.22 -19.28 -7.68
N ALA A 107 -12.01 -18.25 -6.87
CA ALA A 107 -11.50 -18.38 -5.51
C ALA A 107 -12.61 -18.66 -4.49
N LEU A 108 -13.83 -18.16 -4.72
CA LEU A 108 -14.99 -18.44 -3.88
C LEU A 108 -15.74 -19.68 -4.42
N PRO A 109 -16.21 -20.57 -3.54
CA PRO A 109 -17.02 -21.73 -3.92
C PRO A 109 -18.41 -21.37 -4.45
#